data_AF-A0A523UUY7-F1
#
_entry.id   AF-A0A523UUY7-F1
#
_cell.length_a   1.000
_cell.length_b   1.000
_cell.length_c   1.000
_cell.angle_alpha   90.00
_cell.angle_beta   90.00
_cell.angle_gamma   90.00
#
_symmetry.space_group_name_H-M   'P 1'
#
loop_
_entity.id
_entity.type
_entity.pdbx_description
1 polymer ?
#
loop_
_entity_poly.entity_id
_entity_poly.type
_entity_poly.pdbx_seq_one_letter_code
_entity_poly.pdbx_strand_id
1 'polypeptide(L)'
;EVEKALRSNAQIIGINNRDLKTFHVDTGTTQRLRALIPKDRVVVSESGISRRRDMENLESWGVNAALVGEALLTAGNIAAKMRELVK
;
A
#
# COMPACT_ATOMS: atom_id res chain seq x y z
N GLU A 1 2.64 8.23 13.93
CA GLU A 1 1.47 7.34 13.82
C GLU A 1 1.79 5.85 13.97
N VAL A 2 2.81 5.28 13.28
CA VAL A 2 3.11 3.83 13.35
C VAL A 2 3.23 3.28 14.78
N GLU A 3 3.93 3.97 15.69
CA GLU A 3 4.03 3.52 17.09
C GLU A 3 2.68 3.47 17.81
N LYS A 4 1.78 4.43 17.54
CA LYS A 4 0.43 4.44 18.10
C LYS A 4 -0.36 3.24 17.56
N ALA A 5 -0.23 2.95 16.26
CA ALA A 5 -0.84 1.77 15.65
C ALA A 5 -0.31 0.47 16.26
N LEU A 6 1.00 0.37 16.55
CA LEU A 6 1.59 -0.81 17.19
C LEU A 6 1.16 -0.99 18.66
N ARG A 7 0.92 0.11 19.37
CA ARG A 7 0.33 0.07 20.72
C ARG A 7 -1.16 -0.25 20.70
N SER A 8 -1.80 -0.15 19.54
CA SER A 8 -3.16 -0.65 19.36
C SER A 8 -3.11 -2.15 19.11
N ASN A 9 -4.12 -2.89 19.58
CA ASN A 9 -4.25 -4.32 19.28
C ASN A 9 -4.65 -4.59 17.80
N ALA A 10 -4.41 -3.65 16.88
CA ALA A 10 -4.78 -3.77 15.48
C ALA A 10 -3.98 -4.89 14.79
N GLN A 11 -4.69 -5.85 14.21
CA GLN A 11 -4.06 -6.95 13.46
C GLN A 11 -3.71 -6.55 12.02
N ILE A 12 -4.36 -5.51 11.51
CA ILE A 12 -4.16 -4.95 10.17
C ILE A 12 -3.69 -3.50 10.33
N ILE A 13 -2.60 -3.14 9.65
CA ILE A 13 -2.05 -1.79 9.64
C ILE A 13 -1.99 -1.30 8.18
N GLY A 14 -2.74 -0.24 7.91
CA GLY A 14 -2.67 0.50 6.65
C GLY A 14 -1.52 1.52 6.67
N ILE A 15 -0.74 1.58 5.60
CA ILE A 15 0.23 2.65 5.34
C ILE A 15 -0.25 3.45 4.15
N ASN A 16 -0.70 4.67 4.41
CA ASN A 16 -1.08 5.60 3.34
C ASN A 16 0.14 6.38 2.85
N ASN A 17 0.50 6.18 1.58
CA ASN A 17 1.61 6.88 0.94
C ASN A 17 1.28 8.35 0.61
N ARG A 18 0.01 8.76 0.74
CA ARG A 18 -0.43 10.15 0.54
C ARG A 18 -0.39 10.92 1.85
N ASP A 19 0.35 12.01 1.86
CA ASP A 19 0.25 13.00 2.92
C ASP A 19 -1.09 13.76 2.79
N LEU A 20 -1.91 13.74 3.84
CA LEU A 20 -3.26 14.33 3.79
C LEU A 20 -3.27 15.87 3.88
N LYS A 21 -2.14 16.51 4.19
CA LYS A 21 -2.02 17.97 4.25
C LYS A 21 -1.52 18.54 2.91
N THR A 22 -0.57 17.85 2.28
CA THR A 22 0.09 18.31 1.05
C THR A 22 -0.37 17.57 -0.20
N PHE A 23 -1.08 16.45 -0.04
CA PHE A 23 -1.50 15.53 -1.10
C PHE A 23 -0.35 14.87 -1.89
N HIS A 24 0.90 15.09 -1.47
CA HIS A 24 2.07 14.43 -2.05
C HIS A 24 2.03 12.93 -1.79
N VAL A 25 2.40 12.15 -2.80
CA VAL A 25 2.41 10.68 -2.74
C VAL A 25 3.85 10.18 -2.82
N ASP A 26 4.29 9.43 -1.82
CA ASP A 26 5.60 8.77 -1.77
C ASP A 26 5.46 7.31 -1.33
N THR A 27 5.61 6.37 -2.28
CA THR A 27 5.56 4.92 -2.02
C THR A 27 6.74 4.42 -1.18
N GLY A 28 7.84 5.18 -1.11
CA GLY A 28 8.95 4.94 -0.19
C GLY A 28 8.52 5.02 1.29
N THR A 29 7.40 5.69 1.59
CA THR A 29 6.80 5.69 2.94
C THR A 29 6.46 4.28 3.39
N THR A 30 5.87 3.46 2.51
CA THR A 30 5.59 2.06 2.80
C THR A 30 6.86 1.28 3.10
N GLN A 31 7.89 1.41 2.27
CA GLN A 31 9.16 0.70 2.48
C GLN A 31 9.77 1.03 3.86
N ARG A 32 9.83 2.32 4.21
CA ARG A 32 10.41 2.79 5.48
C ARG A 32 9.60 2.32 6.68
N LEU A 33 8.27 2.43 6.64
CA LEU A 33 7.41 2.08 7.76
C LEU A 33 7.23 0.57 7.93
N ARG A 34 7.24 -0.19 6.83
CA ARG A 34 7.12 -1.65 6.88
C ARG A 34 8.23 -2.28 7.71
N ALA A 35 9.45 -1.74 7.66
CA ALA A 35 10.58 -2.21 8.46
C ALA A 35 10.37 -2.07 9.98
N LEU A 36 9.45 -1.19 10.41
CA LEU A 36 9.14 -0.96 11.83
C LEU A 36 7.97 -1.82 12.33
N ILE A 37 7.23 -2.47 11.44
CA ILE A 37 6.03 -3.25 11.78
C ILE A 37 6.43 -4.72 11.99
N PRO A 38 6.06 -5.34 13.12
CA PRO A 38 6.26 -6.77 13.35
C PRO A 38 5.63 -7.66 12.25
N LYS A 39 6.23 -8.82 12.00
CA LYS A 39 5.78 -9.73 10.92
C LYS A 39 4.45 -10.44 11.20
N ASP A 40 3.94 -10.39 12.42
CA ASP A 40 2.64 -10.94 12.82
C ASP A 40 1.44 -10.05 12.43
N ARG A 41 1.71 -8.84 11.91
CA ARG A 41 0.68 -7.91 11.43
C ARG A 41 0.52 -7.99 9.93
N VAL A 42 -0.73 -7.90 9.47
CA VAL A 42 -1.06 -7.72 8.05
C VAL A 42 -0.83 -6.26 7.70
N VAL A 43 0.01 -5.99 6.71
CA VAL A 43 0.29 -4.63 6.24
C VAL A 43 -0.37 -4.40 4.89
N VAL A 44 -1.12 -3.30 4.79
CA VAL A 44 -1.76 -2.84 3.55
C VAL A 44 -1.12 -1.54 3.10
N SER A 45 -0.61 -1.47 1.87
CA SER A 45 -0.13 -0.21 1.29
C SER A 45 -1.25 0.48 0.53
N GLU A 46 -1.40 1.80 0.70
CA GLU A 46 -2.45 2.60 0.10
C GLU A 46 -1.86 3.81 -0.64
N SER A 47 -2.50 4.23 -1.73
CA SER A 47 -2.09 5.33 -2.61
C SER A 47 -0.79 5.07 -3.38
N GLY A 48 -0.71 5.61 -4.61
CA GLY A 48 0.51 5.55 -5.44
C GLY A 48 0.79 4.21 -6.09
N ILE A 49 -0.19 3.31 -6.14
CA ILE A 49 -0.10 1.99 -6.77
C ILE A 49 -0.92 2.02 -8.06
N SER A 50 -0.27 1.81 -9.19
CA SER A 50 -0.91 1.98 -10.50
C SER A 50 -0.49 0.95 -11.55
N ARG A 51 0.60 0.20 -11.34
CA ARG A 51 1.14 -0.76 -12.30
C ARG A 51 1.69 -1.99 -11.58
N ARG A 52 1.91 -3.07 -12.34
CA ARG A 52 2.45 -4.33 -11.82
C ARG A 52 3.74 -4.14 -11.00
N ARG A 53 4.66 -3.33 -11.52
CA ARG A 53 5.94 -3.03 -10.84
C ARG A 53 5.76 -2.46 -9.44
N ASP A 54 4.71 -1.67 -9.19
CA ASP A 54 4.45 -1.15 -7.86
C ASP A 54 4.07 -2.28 -6.91
N MET A 55 3.26 -3.25 -7.36
CA MET A 55 2.90 -4.46 -6.60
C MET A 55 4.12 -5.34 -6.31
N GLU A 56 5.00 -5.53 -7.28
CA GLU A 56 6.26 -6.29 -7.11
C GLU A 56 7.18 -5.63 -6.06
N ASN A 57 7.28 -4.30 -6.07
CA ASN A 57 8.03 -3.58 -5.04
C ASN A 57 7.44 -3.82 -3.66
N LEU A 58 6.10 -3.72 -3.50
CA LEU A 58 5.42 -3.99 -2.23
C LEU A 58 5.67 -5.41 -1.73
N GLU A 59 5.57 -6.40 -2.61
CA GLU A 59 5.86 -7.80 -2.31
C GLU A 59 7.32 -7.98 -1.84
N SER A 60 8.27 -7.36 -2.54
CA SER A 60 9.69 -7.39 -2.17
C SER A 60 9.98 -6.76 -0.79
N TRP A 61 9.14 -5.84 -0.34
CA TRP A 61 9.23 -5.22 0.99
C TRP A 61 8.48 -6.00 2.07
N GLY A 62 7.82 -7.11 1.72
CA GLY A 62 7.06 -7.94 2.66
C GLY A 62 5.71 -7.32 3.06
N VAL A 63 5.11 -6.52 2.19
CA VAL A 63 3.74 -6.00 2.33
C VAL A 63 2.74 -7.09 1.91
N ASN A 64 1.63 -7.20 2.64
CA ASN A 64 0.68 -8.31 2.45
C ASN A 64 -0.42 -7.98 1.43
N ALA A 65 -0.82 -6.71 1.31
CA ALA A 65 -1.88 -6.28 0.41
C ALA A 65 -1.70 -4.84 -0.04
N ALA A 66 -2.44 -4.47 -1.09
CA ALA A 66 -2.52 -3.12 -1.62
C ALA A 66 -3.99 -2.68 -1.75
N LEU A 67 -4.28 -1.43 -1.40
CA LEU A 67 -5.57 -0.78 -1.67
C LEU A 67 -5.41 0.12 -2.89
N VAL A 68 -6.07 -0.26 -3.99
CA VAL A 68 -5.98 0.44 -5.28
C VAL A 68 -7.36 0.98 -5.66
N GLY A 69 -7.49 2.31 -5.74
CA GLY A 69 -8.72 2.99 -6.13
C GLY A 69 -8.60 3.68 -7.48
N GLU A 70 -7.91 4.82 -7.50
CA GLU A 70 -7.78 5.71 -8.66
C GLU A 70 -7.41 4.99 -9.96
N ALA A 71 -6.38 4.13 -9.94
CA ALA A 71 -5.94 3.40 -11.13
C ALA A 71 -6.99 2.43 -11.69
N LEU A 72 -7.86 1.85 -10.84
CA LEU A 72 -8.96 1.00 -11.29
C LEU A 72 -10.15 1.83 -11.77
N LEU A 73 -10.53 2.87 -11.03
CA LEU A 73 -11.68 3.72 -11.35
C LEU A 73 -11.49 4.54 -12.63
N THR A 74 -10.26 4.87 -12.99
CA THR A 74 -9.92 5.63 -14.21
C THR A 74 -9.61 4.72 -15.41
N ALA A 75 -9.57 3.40 -15.22
CA ALA A 75 -9.28 2.48 -16.30
C ALA A 75 -10.46 2.34 -17.26
N GLY A 76 -10.20 2.44 -18.57
CA GLY A 76 -11.20 2.15 -19.59
C GLY A 76 -11.69 0.69 -19.58
N ASN A 77 -10.94 -0.21 -18.93
CA ASN A 77 -11.35 -1.59 -18.67
C ASN A 77 -10.81 -2.06 -17.31
N ILE A 78 -11.67 -2.07 -16.30
CA ILE A 78 -11.34 -2.46 -14.92
C ILE A 78 -10.78 -3.88 -14.87
N ALA A 79 -11.39 -4.83 -15.59
CA ALA A 79 -10.95 -6.23 -15.55
C ALA A 79 -9.55 -6.41 -16.14
N ALA A 80 -9.24 -5.69 -17.22
CA ALA A 80 -7.90 -5.69 -17.80
C ALA A 80 -6.87 -5.06 -16.85
N LYS A 81 -7.21 -3.91 -16.25
CA LYS A 81 -6.32 -3.24 -15.30
C LYS A 81 -6.07 -4.09 -14.05
N MET A 82 -7.11 -4.76 -13.55
CA MET A 82 -6.95 -5.65 -12.42
C MET A 82 -6.03 -6.82 -12.77
N ARG A 83 -6.19 -7.44 -13.95
CA ARG A 83 -5.26 -8.49 -14.41
C ARG A 83 -3.81 -8.01 -14.50
N GLU A 84 -3.56 -6.79 -14.99
CA GLU A 84 -2.21 -6.21 -15.02
C GLU A 84 -1.61 -6.08 -13.61
N LEU A 85 -2.41 -5.73 -12.60
CA LEU A 85 -1.88 -5.54 -11.25
C LEU A 85 -1.57 -6.87 -10.54
N VAL A 86 -2.35 -7.93 -10.77
CA VAL A 86 -2.18 -9.24 -10.09
C VAL A 86 -1.37 -10.28 -10.86
N LYS A 87 -1.17 -10.13 -12.16
CA LYS A 87 -0.42 -11.09 -13.01
C LYS A 87 0.89 -10.49 -13.49
#